data_AF-A0A432K8J4-F1
#
_entry.id   AF-A0A432K8J4-F1
#
_cell.length_a   1.000
_cell.length_b   1.000
_cell.length_c   1.000
_cell.angle_alpha   90.00
_cell.angle_beta   90.00
_cell.angle_gamma   90.00
#
_symmetry.space_group_name_H-M   'P 1'
#
loop_
_entity.id
_entity.type
_entity.pdbx_description
1 polymer ?
#
loop_
_entity_poly.entity_id
_entity_poly.type
_entity_poly.pdbx_seq_one_letter_code
_entity_poly.pdbx_strand_id
1 'polypeptide(L)'
;MKTIFLSILFSLLFYIVHAQQHSYDFLVNQYCQTIHKIDFEKYNKKELLQLNTDIGKELRTQHADTIEFIIRNIESTNDSITQMQALSIYSKHYLHDIIYHCNEYLKLNRALVQKCPPETKSLQYITLRINTYLSKHSEYTPQQILDSAGTKIFEYNNEIPEQVEKDYNFQFIHPKLVIDYLLHHSDAFMRAWLYRQSMKLFE
;
A
#
# COMPACT_ATOMS: atom_id res chain seq x y z
N MET A 1 -30.75 30.00 -21.85
CA MET A 1 -30.26 30.40 -20.52
C MET A 1 -30.02 29.22 -19.57
N LYS A 2 -30.95 28.25 -19.42
CA LYS A 2 -30.75 27.06 -18.56
C LYS A 2 -29.60 26.12 -18.99
N THR A 3 -29.36 25.96 -20.28
CA THR A 3 -28.30 25.08 -20.85
C THR A 3 -26.88 25.62 -20.65
N ILE A 4 -26.69 26.95 -20.70
CA ILE A 4 -25.39 27.60 -20.47
C ILE A 4 -25.02 27.53 -18.97
N PHE A 5 -26.00 27.66 -18.08
CA PHE A 5 -25.78 27.56 -16.64
C PHE A 5 -25.39 26.12 -16.24
N LEU A 6 -26.01 25.11 -16.85
CA LEU A 6 -25.67 23.70 -16.60
C LEU A 6 -24.25 23.35 -17.08
N SER A 7 -23.81 23.88 -18.24
CA SER A 7 -22.46 23.59 -18.76
C SER A 7 -21.36 24.27 -17.95
N ILE A 8 -21.61 25.48 -17.45
CA ILE A 8 -20.70 26.18 -16.53
C ILE A 8 -20.61 25.43 -15.20
N LEU A 9 -21.74 24.97 -14.66
CA LEU A 9 -21.76 24.17 -13.42
C LEU A 9 -21.02 22.84 -13.59
N PHE A 10 -21.22 22.14 -14.70
CA PHE A 10 -20.52 20.89 -15.02
C PHE A 10 -19.01 21.11 -15.19
N SER A 11 -18.61 22.19 -15.89
CA SER A 11 -17.19 22.51 -16.09
C SER A 11 -16.50 22.90 -14.79
N LEU A 12 -17.19 23.61 -13.90
CA LEU A 12 -16.70 23.94 -12.56
C LEU A 12 -16.57 22.70 -11.69
N LEU A 13 -17.56 21.80 -11.69
CA LEU A 13 -17.49 20.52 -10.96
C LEU A 13 -16.35 19.65 -11.48
N PHE A 14 -16.19 19.53 -12.80
CA PHE A 14 -15.06 18.81 -13.40
C PHE A 14 -13.72 19.44 -13.04
N TYR A 15 -13.60 20.77 -13.08
CA TYR A 15 -12.39 21.48 -12.72
C TYR A 15 -12.04 21.31 -11.24
N ILE A 16 -13.03 21.36 -10.34
CA ILE A 16 -12.82 21.14 -8.90
C ILE A 16 -12.36 19.70 -8.63
N VAL A 17 -13.01 18.71 -9.24
CA VAL A 17 -12.62 17.29 -9.10
C VAL A 17 -11.21 17.06 -9.67
N HIS A 18 -10.89 17.63 -10.84
CA HIS A 18 -9.56 17.52 -11.44
C HIS A 18 -8.49 18.25 -10.61
N ALA A 19 -8.77 19.43 -10.09
CA ALA A 19 -7.84 20.18 -9.24
C ALA A 19 -7.59 19.47 -7.91
N GLN A 20 -8.64 18.84 -7.34
CA GLN A 20 -8.52 18.01 -6.14
C GLN A 20 -7.65 16.78 -6.41
N GLN A 21 -7.92 16.04 -7.48
CA GLN A 21 -7.13 14.85 -7.85
C GLN A 21 -5.68 15.21 -8.17
N HIS A 22 -5.44 16.30 -8.90
CA HIS A 22 -4.10 16.81 -9.18
C HIS A 22 -3.35 17.20 -7.89
N SER A 23 -4.04 17.73 -6.87
CA SER A 23 -3.43 18.09 -5.59
C SER A 23 -3.03 16.85 -4.77
N TYR A 24 -3.81 15.77 -4.82
CA TYR A 24 -3.44 14.48 -4.23
C TYR A 24 -2.24 13.85 -4.93
N ASP A 25 -2.31 13.73 -6.26
CA ASP A 25 -1.25 13.13 -7.06
C ASP A 25 0.07 13.89 -6.87
N PHE A 26 0.01 15.22 -6.76
CA PHE A 26 1.19 16.04 -6.46
C PHE A 26 1.86 15.62 -5.14
N LEU A 27 1.12 15.51 -4.04
CA LEU A 27 1.69 15.15 -2.73
C LEU A 27 2.27 13.73 -2.73
N VAL A 28 1.55 12.78 -3.33
CA VAL A 28 2.02 11.38 -3.48
C VAL A 28 3.31 11.34 -4.30
N ASN A 29 3.38 12.07 -5.41
CA ASN A 29 4.57 12.15 -6.24
C ASN A 29 5.77 12.77 -5.51
N GLN A 30 5.57 13.85 -4.74
CA GLN A 30 6.64 14.44 -3.92
C GLN A 30 7.19 13.43 -2.91
N TYR A 31 6.29 12.68 -2.26
CA TYR A 31 6.67 11.66 -1.30
C TYR A 31 7.50 10.55 -1.97
N CYS A 32 7.04 10.03 -3.11
CA CYS A 32 7.75 9.00 -3.86
C CYS A 32 9.10 9.46 -4.38
N GLN A 33 9.19 10.69 -4.91
CA GLN A 33 10.45 11.26 -5.37
C GLN A 33 11.45 11.45 -4.23
N THR A 34 10.98 11.73 -3.02
CA THR A 34 11.85 11.86 -1.85
C THR A 34 12.39 10.49 -1.44
N ILE A 35 11.54 9.46 -1.39
CA ILE A 35 12.01 8.08 -1.09
C ILE A 35 12.96 7.56 -2.18
N HIS A 36 12.71 7.88 -3.45
CA HIS A 36 13.55 7.47 -4.58
C HIS A 36 15.03 7.87 -4.41
N LYS A 37 15.28 8.98 -3.72
CA LYS A 37 16.63 9.52 -3.49
C LYS A 37 17.35 8.83 -2.32
N ILE A 38 16.67 7.99 -1.55
CA ILE A 38 17.23 7.30 -0.38
C ILE A 38 18.08 6.12 -0.86
N ASP A 39 19.33 6.11 -0.45
CA ASP A 39 20.19 4.94 -0.54
C ASP A 39 19.96 4.04 0.68
N PHE A 40 19.10 3.03 0.53
CA PHE A 40 18.67 2.17 1.65
C PHE A 40 19.83 1.40 2.30
N GLU A 41 20.94 1.17 1.60
CA GLU A 41 22.09 0.42 2.12
C GLU A 41 22.86 1.21 3.18
N LYS A 42 22.71 2.54 3.20
CA LYS A 42 23.38 3.43 4.16
C LYS A 42 22.71 3.52 5.52
N TYR A 43 21.50 3.00 5.66
CA TYR A 43 20.68 3.19 6.86
C TYR A 43 20.28 1.86 7.48
N ASN A 44 20.30 1.79 8.80
CA ASN A 44 19.69 0.69 9.54
C ASN A 44 18.17 0.88 9.64
N LYS A 45 17.45 -0.16 10.11
CA LYS A 45 15.98 -0.14 10.18
C LYS A 45 15.40 1.01 11.00
N LYS A 46 16.05 1.39 12.10
CA LYS A 46 15.59 2.49 12.96
C LYS A 46 15.71 3.82 12.23
N GLU A 47 16.82 4.02 11.52
CA GLU A 47 17.06 5.22 10.72
C GLU A 47 16.09 5.31 9.53
N LEU A 48 15.83 4.20 8.83
CA LEU A 48 14.84 4.15 7.76
C LEU A 48 13.43 4.47 8.25
N LEU A 49 13.04 3.98 9.44
CA LEU A 49 11.75 4.30 10.04
C LEU A 49 11.65 5.79 10.40
N GLN A 50 12.73 6.36 10.95
CA GLN A 50 12.81 7.77 11.27
C GLN A 50 12.72 8.63 10.01
N LEU A 51 13.50 8.30 8.98
CA LEU A 51 13.50 8.98 7.70
C LEU A 51 12.11 8.96 7.04
N ASN A 52 11.44 7.81 7.06
CA ASN A 52 10.06 7.69 6.59
C ASN A 52 9.11 8.66 7.30
N THR A 53 9.25 8.75 8.62
CA THR A 53 8.44 9.64 9.47
C THR A 53 8.73 11.11 9.18
N ASP A 54 10.00 11.45 9.00
CA ASP A 54 10.43 12.83 8.77
C ASP A 54 10.03 13.33 7.39
N ILE A 55 10.08 12.48 6.35
CA ILE A 55 9.55 12.82 5.02
C ILE A 55 8.06 13.19 5.12
N GLY A 56 7.26 12.38 5.83
CA GLY A 56 5.84 12.66 6.02
C GLY A 56 5.59 13.99 6.76
N LYS A 57 6.40 14.31 7.78
CA LYS A 57 6.32 15.58 8.51
C LYS A 57 6.72 16.77 7.64
N GLU A 58 7.84 16.67 6.94
CA GLU A 58 8.35 17.72 6.07
C GLU A 58 7.34 18.06 4.98
N LEU A 59 6.78 17.04 4.31
CA LEU A 59 5.79 17.21 3.26
C LEU A 59 4.51 17.87 3.79
N ARG A 60 4.08 17.49 5.00
CA ARG A 60 2.96 18.16 5.68
C ARG A 60 3.25 19.63 5.99
N THR A 61 4.48 19.96 6.39
CA THR A 61 4.87 21.33 6.71
C THR A 61 5.02 22.19 5.44
N GLN A 62 5.66 21.67 4.39
CA GLN A 62 5.90 22.41 3.13
C GLN A 62 4.62 22.63 2.32
N HIS A 63 3.64 21.73 2.46
CA HIS A 63 2.38 21.76 1.70
C HIS A 63 1.15 21.88 2.59
N ALA A 64 1.27 22.56 3.74
CA ALA A 64 0.20 22.71 4.71
C ALA A 64 -1.08 23.30 4.08
N ASP A 65 -0.95 24.36 3.27
CA ASP A 65 -2.08 25.02 2.59
C ASP A 65 -2.77 24.09 1.59
N THR A 66 -2.01 23.28 0.84
CA THR A 66 -2.55 22.30 -0.11
C THR A 66 -3.35 21.22 0.62
N ILE A 67 -2.80 20.71 1.73
CA ILE A 67 -3.46 19.70 2.56
C ILE A 67 -4.73 20.28 3.19
N GLU A 68 -4.67 21.50 3.72
CA GLU A 68 -5.83 22.18 4.29
C GLU A 68 -6.92 22.41 3.24
N PHE A 69 -6.55 22.84 2.03
CA PHE A 69 -7.47 22.97 0.91
C PHE A 69 -8.17 21.65 0.58
N ILE A 70 -7.41 20.54 0.50
CA ILE A 70 -7.97 19.22 0.27
C ILE A 70 -8.97 18.83 1.38
N ILE A 71 -8.62 19.03 2.65
CA ILE A 71 -9.47 18.70 3.80
C ILE A 71 -10.77 19.50 3.75
N ARG A 72 -10.68 20.83 3.55
CA ARG A 72 -11.87 21.70 3.44
C ARG A 72 -12.77 21.31 2.27
N ASN A 73 -12.18 20.87 1.16
CA ASN A 73 -12.98 20.36 0.04
C ASN A 73 -13.74 19.08 0.42
N ILE A 74 -13.11 18.14 1.15
CA ILE A 74 -13.80 16.94 1.67
C ILE A 74 -14.95 17.34 2.59
N GLU A 75 -14.73 18.27 3.52
CA GLU A 75 -15.79 18.80 4.40
C GLU A 75 -16.95 19.38 3.57
N SER A 76 -16.65 20.15 2.53
CA SER A 76 -17.66 20.79 1.67
C SER A 76 -18.49 19.80 0.83
N THR A 77 -18.07 18.53 0.71
CA THR A 77 -18.86 17.52 0.00
C THR A 77 -20.11 17.09 0.77
N ASN A 78 -20.14 17.29 2.09
CA ASN A 78 -21.28 16.96 2.94
C ASN A 78 -21.18 17.68 4.29
N ASP A 79 -22.18 18.53 4.60
CA ASP A 79 -22.26 19.33 5.83
C ASP A 79 -22.23 18.52 7.15
N SER A 80 -22.42 17.21 7.09
CA SER A 80 -22.32 16.30 8.25
C SER A 80 -20.91 15.79 8.54
N ILE A 81 -19.94 16.01 7.65
CA ILE A 81 -18.56 15.59 7.83
C ILE A 81 -17.86 16.57 8.78
N THR A 82 -17.45 16.07 9.94
CA THR A 82 -16.57 16.82 10.86
C THR A 82 -15.15 16.92 10.30
N GLN A 83 -14.41 17.93 10.74
CA GLN A 83 -12.99 18.10 10.37
C GLN A 83 -12.14 16.84 10.66
N MET A 84 -12.39 16.16 11.76
CA MET A 84 -11.69 14.90 12.09
C MET A 84 -12.02 13.77 11.11
N GLN A 85 -13.27 13.67 10.65
CA GLN A 85 -13.65 12.70 9.62
C GLN A 85 -13.03 13.04 8.26
N ALA A 86 -13.01 14.33 7.88
CA ALA A 86 -12.36 14.78 6.66
C ALA A 86 -10.85 14.47 6.67
N LEU A 87 -10.17 14.70 7.81
CA LEU A 87 -8.76 14.37 8.01
C LEU A 87 -8.50 12.84 7.90
N SER A 88 -9.41 12.02 8.46
CA SER A 88 -9.35 10.56 8.35
C SER A 88 -9.51 10.10 6.91
N ILE A 89 -10.47 10.65 6.17
CA ILE A 89 -10.68 10.35 4.74
C ILE A 89 -9.44 10.73 3.92
N TYR A 90 -8.92 11.95 4.10
CA TYR A 90 -7.68 12.40 3.47
C TYR A 90 -6.54 11.43 3.73
N SER A 91 -6.31 11.07 4.99
CA SER A 91 -5.20 10.20 5.39
C SER A 91 -5.33 8.80 4.80
N LYS A 92 -6.55 8.24 4.75
CA LYS A 92 -6.81 6.94 4.13
C LYS A 92 -6.54 6.95 2.63
N HIS A 93 -7.01 7.97 1.91
CA HIS A 93 -6.77 8.11 0.47
C HIS A 93 -5.28 8.32 0.18
N TYR A 94 -4.62 9.21 0.91
CA TYR A 94 -3.19 9.47 0.76
C TYR A 94 -2.34 8.21 0.99
N LEU A 95 -2.63 7.43 2.03
CA LEU A 95 -1.97 6.15 2.30
C LEU A 95 -2.26 5.10 1.23
N HIS A 96 -3.51 5.00 0.78
CA HIS A 96 -3.88 4.13 -0.33
C HIS A 96 -3.01 4.43 -1.56
N ASP A 97 -2.95 5.69 -1.97
CA ASP A 97 -2.25 6.08 -3.18
C ASP A 97 -0.72 5.91 -3.05
N ILE A 98 -0.15 6.18 -1.88
CA ILE A 98 1.25 5.82 -1.61
C ILE A 98 1.43 4.30 -1.75
N ILE A 99 0.59 3.49 -1.13
CA ILE A 99 0.75 2.03 -1.15
C ILE A 99 0.61 1.47 -2.56
N TYR A 100 -0.26 2.01 -3.40
CA TYR A 100 -0.58 1.46 -4.72
C TYR A 100 0.17 2.11 -5.89
N HIS A 101 0.63 3.36 -5.74
CA HIS A 101 1.31 4.09 -6.82
C HIS A 101 2.80 4.38 -6.54
N CYS A 102 3.27 4.14 -5.31
CA CYS A 102 4.66 4.39 -4.92
C CYS A 102 5.49 3.10 -4.79
N ASN A 103 6.17 2.68 -5.86
CA ASN A 103 7.01 1.47 -5.82
C ASN A 103 8.20 1.63 -4.84
N GLU A 104 8.69 2.85 -4.70
CA GLU A 104 9.73 3.24 -3.74
C GLU A 104 9.27 3.01 -2.30
N TYR A 105 8.01 3.29 -1.99
CA TYR A 105 7.44 3.00 -0.67
C TYR A 105 7.43 1.50 -0.38
N LEU A 106 7.18 0.65 -1.37
CA LEU A 106 7.29 -0.80 -1.19
C LEU A 106 8.73 -1.24 -0.91
N LYS A 107 9.70 -0.68 -1.64
CA LYS A 107 11.14 -0.96 -1.40
C LYS A 107 11.54 -0.58 0.02
N LEU A 108 11.17 0.62 0.47
CA LEU A 108 11.40 1.09 1.83
C LEU A 108 10.79 0.13 2.85
N ASN A 109 9.53 -0.27 2.68
CA ASN A 109 8.88 -1.16 3.63
C ASN A 109 9.46 -2.58 3.61
N ARG A 110 9.96 -3.08 2.47
CA ARG A 110 10.72 -4.35 2.41
C ARG A 110 12.01 -4.31 3.23
N ALA A 111 12.69 -3.15 3.28
CA ALA A 111 13.85 -2.98 4.15
C ALA A 111 13.47 -2.95 5.65
N LEU A 112 12.24 -2.55 5.97
CA LEU A 112 11.73 -2.45 7.34
C LEU A 112 11.18 -3.77 7.90
N VAL A 113 10.53 -4.59 7.07
CA VAL A 113 10.01 -5.90 7.50
C VAL A 113 11.13 -6.83 7.97
N GLN A 114 10.78 -7.92 8.65
CA GLN A 114 11.75 -8.90 9.15
C GLN A 114 12.65 -9.47 8.05
N LYS A 115 13.80 -10.04 8.45
CA LYS A 115 14.78 -10.60 7.51
C LYS A 115 14.11 -11.61 6.58
N CYS A 116 14.36 -11.51 5.28
CA CYS A 116 13.84 -12.47 4.31
C CYS A 116 14.33 -13.88 4.66
N PRO A 117 13.44 -14.89 4.72
CA PRO A 117 13.84 -16.27 4.85
C PRO A 117 14.83 -16.69 3.76
N PRO A 118 15.75 -17.63 4.01
CA PRO A 118 16.60 -18.20 2.97
C PRO A 118 15.73 -18.78 1.85
N GLU A 119 16.08 -18.46 0.61
CA GLU A 119 15.38 -18.98 -0.56
C GLU A 119 15.52 -20.50 -0.66
N THR A 120 14.40 -21.20 -0.85
CA THR A 120 14.36 -22.63 -1.13
C THR A 120 13.42 -22.91 -2.30
N LYS A 121 13.55 -24.09 -2.93
CA LYS A 121 12.71 -24.47 -4.08
C LYS A 121 11.22 -24.48 -3.71
N SER A 122 10.90 -24.93 -2.51
CA SER A 122 9.52 -24.95 -2.02
C SER A 122 8.95 -23.55 -1.80
N LEU A 123 9.72 -22.61 -1.22
CA LEU A 123 9.28 -21.23 -1.06
C LEU A 123 9.07 -20.53 -2.40
N GLN A 124 10.00 -20.74 -3.35
CA GLN A 124 9.87 -20.23 -4.72
C GLN A 124 8.61 -20.76 -5.39
N TYR A 125 8.38 -22.08 -5.31
CA TYR A 125 7.20 -22.72 -5.90
C TYR A 125 5.90 -22.13 -5.33
N ILE A 126 5.74 -22.16 -4.00
CA ILE A 126 4.51 -21.70 -3.35
C ILE A 126 4.28 -20.21 -3.65
N THR A 127 5.32 -19.38 -3.56
CA THR A 127 5.23 -17.94 -3.85
C THR A 127 4.84 -17.67 -5.29
N LEU A 128 5.44 -18.38 -6.25
CA LEU A 128 5.09 -18.25 -7.67
C LEU A 128 3.62 -18.61 -7.92
N ARG A 129 3.13 -19.70 -7.31
CA ARG A 129 1.74 -20.14 -7.43
C ARG A 129 0.77 -19.13 -6.84
N ILE A 130 1.08 -18.59 -5.66
CA ILE A 130 0.29 -17.53 -5.02
C ILE A 130 0.29 -16.27 -5.89
N ASN A 131 1.45 -15.81 -6.38
CA ASN A 131 1.53 -14.65 -7.26
C ASN A 131 0.71 -14.83 -8.54
N THR A 132 0.76 -16.02 -9.14
CA THR A 132 -0.05 -16.38 -10.32
C THR A 132 -1.54 -16.40 -10.01
N TYR A 133 -1.91 -16.86 -8.81
CA TYR A 133 -3.29 -16.85 -8.36
C TYR A 133 -3.78 -15.41 -8.13
N LEU A 134 -3.02 -14.59 -7.41
CA LEU A 134 -3.37 -13.20 -7.13
C LEU A 134 -3.42 -12.34 -8.39
N SER A 135 -2.56 -12.59 -9.39
CA SER A 135 -2.61 -11.85 -10.66
C SER A 135 -3.87 -12.13 -11.46
N LYS A 136 -4.52 -13.29 -11.26
CA LYS A 136 -5.82 -13.64 -11.87
C LYS A 136 -7.02 -13.06 -11.12
N HIS A 137 -6.79 -12.51 -9.93
CA HIS A 137 -7.79 -11.96 -9.03
C HIS A 137 -7.41 -10.53 -8.64
N SER A 138 -6.99 -9.73 -9.62
CA SER A 138 -6.52 -8.35 -9.40
C SER A 138 -7.61 -7.42 -8.83
N GLU A 139 -8.87 -7.83 -8.92
CA GLU A 139 -10.04 -7.14 -8.36
C GLU A 139 -10.22 -7.37 -6.85
N TYR A 140 -9.46 -8.29 -6.24
CA TYR A 140 -9.61 -8.58 -4.83
C TYR A 140 -9.26 -7.37 -3.95
N THR A 141 -10.09 -7.16 -2.94
CA THR A 141 -9.78 -6.22 -1.86
C THR A 141 -8.53 -6.67 -1.09
N PRO A 142 -7.83 -5.76 -0.39
CA PRO A 142 -6.71 -6.10 0.46
C PRO A 142 -6.98 -7.27 1.42
N GLN A 143 -8.17 -7.29 2.04
CA GLN A 143 -8.55 -8.37 2.96
C GLN A 143 -8.71 -9.71 2.22
N GLN A 144 -9.37 -9.73 1.06
CA GLN A 144 -9.50 -10.93 0.24
C GLN A 144 -8.15 -11.47 -0.25
N ILE A 145 -7.20 -10.59 -0.59
CA ILE A 145 -5.83 -11.00 -0.94
C ILE A 145 -5.17 -11.74 0.22
N LEU A 146 -5.24 -11.19 1.44
CA LEU A 146 -4.61 -11.79 2.62
C LEU A 146 -5.25 -13.14 2.99
N ASP A 147 -6.59 -13.19 2.98
CA ASP A 147 -7.33 -14.40 3.35
C ASP A 147 -7.11 -15.52 2.31
N SER A 148 -7.22 -15.19 1.02
CA SER A 148 -7.03 -16.16 -0.06
C SER A 148 -5.59 -16.66 -0.12
N ALA A 149 -4.59 -15.79 0.05
CA ALA A 149 -3.19 -16.20 0.15
C ALA A 149 -2.99 -17.16 1.32
N GLY A 150 -3.59 -16.87 2.49
CA GLY A 150 -3.59 -17.76 3.65
C GLY A 150 -4.07 -19.17 3.31
N THR A 151 -5.23 -19.31 2.66
CA THR A 151 -5.76 -20.60 2.19
C THR A 151 -4.85 -21.26 1.15
N LYS A 152 -4.37 -20.50 0.16
CA LYS A 152 -3.53 -21.03 -0.93
C LYS A 152 -2.17 -21.51 -0.48
N ILE A 153 -1.61 -20.97 0.61
CA ILE A 153 -0.38 -21.51 1.21
C ILE A 153 -0.56 -22.98 1.57
N PHE A 154 -1.65 -23.35 2.24
CA PHE A 154 -1.90 -24.75 2.61
C PHE A 154 -2.10 -25.64 1.39
N GLU A 155 -2.90 -25.19 0.42
CA GLU A 155 -3.15 -25.94 -0.81
C GLU A 155 -1.84 -26.24 -1.55
N TYR A 156 -1.02 -25.22 -1.83
CA TYR A 156 0.20 -25.39 -2.63
C TYR A 156 1.33 -26.11 -1.88
N ASN A 157 1.37 -26.04 -0.55
CA ASN A 157 2.29 -26.82 0.25
C ASN A 157 2.00 -28.33 0.10
N ASN A 158 0.71 -28.71 0.07
CA ASN A 158 0.28 -30.09 -0.12
C ASN A 158 0.51 -30.62 -1.55
N GLU A 159 0.80 -29.76 -2.53
CA GLU A 159 1.15 -30.17 -3.89
C GLU A 159 2.60 -30.69 -4.00
N ILE A 160 3.49 -30.34 -3.05
CA ILE A 160 4.95 -30.60 -3.15
C ILE A 160 5.57 -31.20 -1.87
N PRO A 161 4.95 -32.17 -1.18
CA PRO A 161 5.43 -32.67 0.12
C PRO A 161 6.87 -33.21 0.08
N GLU A 162 7.27 -33.89 -0.99
CA GLU A 162 8.64 -34.42 -1.15
C GLU A 162 9.71 -33.32 -1.26
N GLN A 163 9.39 -32.20 -1.92
CA GLN A 163 10.32 -31.08 -2.05
C GLN A 163 10.42 -30.32 -0.73
N VAL A 164 9.32 -30.23 0.00
CA VAL A 164 9.25 -29.62 1.33
C VAL A 164 10.08 -30.42 2.34
N GLU A 165 9.98 -31.75 2.30
CA GLU A 165 10.81 -32.64 3.12
C GLU A 165 12.30 -32.49 2.82
N LYS A 166 12.68 -32.36 1.54
CA LYS A 166 14.08 -32.10 1.14
C LYS A 166 14.61 -30.74 1.63
N ASP A 167 13.77 -29.70 1.60
CA ASP A 167 14.20 -28.35 1.95
C ASP A 167 14.24 -28.12 3.47
N TYR A 168 13.33 -28.75 4.23
CA TYR A 168 13.09 -28.42 5.64
C TYR A 168 13.15 -29.60 6.61
N ASN A 169 13.30 -30.85 6.14
CA ASN A 169 13.16 -32.08 6.93
C ASN A 169 11.79 -32.22 7.63
N PHE A 170 10.75 -31.59 7.08
CA PHE A 170 9.36 -31.73 7.48
C PHE A 170 8.51 -31.88 6.22
N GLN A 171 7.34 -32.51 6.30
CA GLN A 171 6.44 -32.64 5.14
C GLN A 171 5.57 -31.39 4.91
N PHE A 172 5.73 -30.36 5.74
CA PHE A 172 4.91 -29.15 5.69
C PHE A 172 5.71 -27.91 6.12
N ILE A 173 5.74 -26.88 5.26
CA ILE A 173 6.31 -25.57 5.61
C ILE A 173 5.35 -24.79 6.51
N HIS A 174 5.87 -24.26 7.62
CA HIS A 174 5.08 -23.41 8.50
C HIS A 174 4.57 -22.15 7.74
N PRO A 175 3.27 -21.81 7.78
CA PRO A 175 2.71 -20.75 6.93
C PRO A 175 3.34 -19.38 7.17
N LYS A 176 3.75 -19.10 8.41
CA LYS A 176 4.51 -17.89 8.74
C LYS A 176 5.76 -17.72 7.86
N LEU A 177 6.53 -18.79 7.62
CA LEU A 177 7.73 -18.69 6.78
C LEU A 177 7.40 -18.26 5.35
N VAL A 178 6.29 -18.78 4.82
CA VAL A 178 5.80 -18.43 3.48
C VAL A 178 5.28 -16.99 3.45
N ILE A 179 4.52 -16.55 4.46
CA ILE A 179 4.06 -15.16 4.61
C ILE A 179 5.26 -14.21 4.66
N ASP A 180 6.27 -14.54 5.47
CA ASP A 180 7.48 -13.75 5.62
C ASP A 180 8.18 -13.60 4.26
N TYR A 181 8.26 -14.68 3.48
CA TYR A 181 8.81 -14.66 2.13
C TYR A 181 7.95 -13.87 1.13
N LEU A 182 6.62 -13.98 1.19
CA LEU A 182 5.69 -13.23 0.35
C LEU A 182 5.82 -11.72 0.53
N LEU A 183 6.08 -11.22 1.74
CA LEU A 183 6.31 -9.79 1.99
C LEU A 183 7.52 -9.26 1.19
N HIS A 184 8.50 -10.10 0.92
CA HIS A 184 9.69 -9.76 0.12
C HIS A 184 9.48 -9.97 -1.39
N HIS A 185 8.68 -10.96 -1.77
CA HIS A 185 8.63 -11.46 -3.16
C HIS A 185 7.26 -11.32 -3.86
N SER A 186 6.27 -10.71 -3.22
CA SER A 186 4.94 -10.46 -3.78
C SER A 186 4.51 -9.02 -3.56
N ASP A 187 4.45 -8.22 -4.64
CA ASP A 187 3.97 -6.83 -4.57
C ASP A 187 2.50 -6.77 -4.15
N ALA A 188 1.64 -7.62 -4.72
CA ALA A 188 0.21 -7.66 -4.39
C ALA A 188 -0.02 -7.98 -2.91
N PHE A 189 0.66 -9.01 -2.39
CA PHE A 189 0.57 -9.38 -0.99
C PHE A 189 1.13 -8.28 -0.08
N MET A 190 2.29 -7.70 -0.43
CA MET A 190 2.91 -6.62 0.35
C MET A 190 2.01 -5.38 0.43
N ARG A 191 1.40 -4.95 -0.69
CA ARG A 191 0.44 -3.83 -0.73
C ARG A 191 -0.76 -4.11 0.16
N ALA A 192 -1.36 -5.31 0.03
CA ALA A 192 -2.50 -5.71 0.84
C ALA A 192 -2.17 -5.72 2.34
N TRP A 193 -1.00 -6.27 2.70
CA TRP A 193 -0.52 -6.29 4.08
C TRP A 193 -0.30 -4.88 4.63
N LEU A 194 0.41 -4.01 3.90
CA LEU A 194 0.65 -2.62 4.29
C LEU A 194 -0.66 -1.84 4.45
N TYR A 195 -1.59 -2.01 3.53
CA TYR A 195 -2.90 -1.37 3.59
C TYR A 195 -3.64 -1.82 4.85
N ARG A 196 -3.72 -3.12 5.11
CA ARG A 196 -4.39 -3.66 6.31
C ARG A 196 -3.75 -3.15 7.61
N GLN A 197 -2.42 -3.12 7.71
CA GLN A 197 -1.75 -2.59 8.90
C GLN A 197 -2.00 -1.10 9.08
N SER A 198 -1.98 -0.33 7.99
CA SER A 198 -2.22 1.12 8.03
C SER A 198 -3.65 1.45 8.43
N MET A 199 -4.63 0.67 7.95
CA MET A 199 -6.05 0.92 8.25
C MET A 199 -6.41 0.71 9.73
N LYS A 200 -5.65 -0.11 10.47
CA LYS A 200 -5.83 -0.26 11.93
C LYS A 200 -5.62 1.04 12.72
N LEU A 201 -4.94 2.04 12.14
CA LEU A 201 -4.77 3.35 12.77
C LEU A 201 -6.05 4.19 12.77
N PHE A 202 -7.08 3.74 12.05
CA PHE A 202 -8.36 4.45 11.89
C PHE A 202 -9.57 3.62 12.36
N GLU A 203 -9.33 2.49 13.03
CA GLU A 203 -10.32 1.64 13.71
C GLU A 203 -10.40 2.02 15.19
#